data_AF-G3XNN6-F1
#
_entry.id   AF-G3XNN6-F1
#
_cell.length_a   1.000
_cell.length_b   1.000
_cell.length_c   1.000
_cell.angle_alpha   90.00
_cell.angle_beta   90.00
_cell.angle_gamma   90.00
#
_symmetry.space_group_name_H-M   'P 1'
#
loop_
_entity.id
_entity.type
_entity.pdbx_description
1 polymer ?
#
loop_
_entity_poly.entity_id
_entity_poly.type
_entity_poly.pdbx_seq_one_letter_code
_entity_poly.pdbx_strand_id
1 'polypeptide(L)'
;MGVQKKTRKFAQMKRAIKARDERLKKPEAKKETPKEDQLTRQVTQAPSNMFFAANTALGPPYHVLVDTNFVSHAIRAKQDLLTSMMDLLYAKCIPTFSDCTIAELEKLGDKYRLALRVAKDPRWSRVKCSHKGTYADDCIVDRVTKHRIYIVATNDQDLCRRLRKIPGAGIIGLTTALYIQQRLSPSQRVLIAARDFPHSTSLNYASPWAGAHYRPVPGSNAQHTREETQARRTYAHFKTLAAQEPGAGVQSTTGIEYLENPPAEYLNEKNIQAAYGHLDGFEYLQPGQMPGDVKWAVKYKTFVVNSPVYCAWLLREFVLRGGEVKEYTFVDLREGFYLAERVRAVVNCSGLGFGDEKSYIIRGQTCLVRNPCSATITRQNSDGSWSFCIPRPLGGGTIIGGTKQPHNWDPNPSMETRAQLLANAAKWFPFEEGSKEEFDVIRDIVGRRPAREGGMRIEVEKINQGQEVIVHAYGAGGRGFELSWGVAEDVYDLMRQNGLIKAKASL
;
A
#
# COMPACT_ATOMS: atom_id res chain seq x y z
N MET A 1 -92.06 52.22 -20.02
CA MET A 1 -91.73 50.86 -20.54
C MET A 1 -90.72 50.23 -19.59
N GLY A 2 -91.10 49.18 -18.88
CA GLY A 2 -90.23 48.52 -17.89
C GLY A 2 -91.02 47.52 -17.05
N VAL A 3 -91.27 46.33 -17.61
CA VAL A 3 -92.00 45.26 -16.91
C VAL A 3 -90.99 44.34 -16.22
N GLN A 4 -90.95 44.39 -14.89
CA GLN A 4 -90.32 43.36 -14.06
C GLN A 4 -91.02 42.01 -14.29
N LYS A 5 -90.22 40.96 -14.57
CA LYS A 5 -90.70 39.58 -14.55
C LYS A 5 -90.02 38.81 -13.42
N LYS A 6 -90.82 38.39 -12.44
CA LYS A 6 -90.48 37.34 -11.45
C LYS A 6 -91.05 36.00 -11.90
N THR A 7 -90.39 34.94 -11.43
CA THR A 7 -90.74 33.49 -11.43
C THR A 7 -90.63 32.74 -12.76
N ARG A 8 -90.16 31.48 -12.84
CA ARG A 8 -90.18 30.36 -11.88
C ARG A 8 -88.86 29.56 -11.88
N LYS A 9 -88.50 28.99 -10.71
CA LYS A 9 -87.45 27.97 -10.53
C LYS A 9 -87.85 26.68 -11.27
N PHE A 10 -87.06 26.27 -12.26
CA PHE A 10 -87.08 24.91 -12.80
C PHE A 10 -86.03 24.08 -12.07
N ALA A 11 -86.45 22.94 -11.51
CA ALA A 11 -85.58 21.98 -10.87
C ALA A 11 -84.62 21.36 -11.90
N GLN A 12 -83.31 21.61 -11.77
CA GLN A 12 -82.32 20.84 -12.50
C GLN A 12 -82.21 19.44 -11.87
N MET A 13 -82.67 18.43 -12.61
CA MET A 13 -82.42 17.03 -12.30
C MET A 13 -80.92 16.79 -12.09
N LYS A 14 -80.56 16.20 -10.95
CA LYS A 14 -79.21 15.69 -10.67
C LYS A 14 -78.87 14.60 -11.70
N ARG A 15 -78.10 14.95 -12.73
CA ARG A 15 -77.40 13.96 -13.57
C ARG A 15 -76.13 13.54 -12.83
N ALA A 16 -76.23 12.43 -12.10
CA ALA A 16 -75.04 11.75 -11.59
C ALA A 16 -74.20 11.26 -12.78
N ILE A 17 -72.99 11.78 -12.90
CA ILE A 17 -72.00 11.29 -13.88
C ILE A 17 -71.61 9.88 -13.44
N LYS A 18 -71.91 8.87 -14.25
CA LYS A 18 -71.46 7.50 -14.00
C LYS A 18 -69.95 7.42 -14.30
N ALA A 19 -69.22 6.60 -13.53
CA ALA A 19 -67.77 6.51 -13.55
C ALA A 19 -67.11 6.04 -14.88
N ARG A 20 -67.88 5.89 -15.96
CA ARG A 20 -67.42 5.44 -17.29
C ARG A 20 -67.90 6.37 -18.42
N ASP A 21 -68.07 7.66 -18.14
CA ASP A 21 -68.39 8.67 -19.16
C ASP A 21 -67.11 9.08 -19.93
N GLU A 22 -67.12 8.95 -21.25
CA GLU A 22 -65.96 9.17 -22.12
C GLU A 22 -65.45 10.63 -22.12
N ARG A 23 -66.25 11.58 -21.64
CA ARG A 23 -65.85 13.00 -21.51
C ARG A 23 -64.90 13.27 -20.34
N LEU A 24 -64.65 12.28 -19.47
CA LEU A 24 -63.68 12.37 -18.37
C LEU A 24 -62.26 11.94 -18.76
N LYS A 25 -62.00 11.54 -20.01
CA LYS A 25 -60.62 11.27 -20.48
C LYS A 25 -59.85 12.59 -20.62
N LYS A 26 -59.09 12.94 -19.59
CA LYS A 26 -58.02 13.95 -19.70
C LYS A 26 -56.97 13.47 -20.71
N PRO A 27 -56.38 14.37 -21.52
CA PRO A 27 -55.31 14.01 -22.44
C PRO A 27 -54.12 13.45 -21.65
N GLU A 28 -53.54 12.37 -22.14
CA GLU A 28 -52.36 11.74 -21.55
C GLU A 28 -51.21 12.75 -21.50
N ALA A 29 -50.93 13.25 -20.29
CA ALA A 29 -49.65 13.86 -20.01
C ALA A 29 -48.58 12.77 -20.21
N LYS A 30 -47.60 13.06 -21.09
CA LYS A 30 -46.40 12.23 -21.28
C LYS A 30 -45.91 11.73 -19.92
N LYS A 31 -45.84 10.41 -19.75
CA LYS A 31 -45.11 9.79 -18.64
C LYS A 31 -43.65 10.22 -18.78
N GLU A 32 -43.26 11.23 -18.01
CA GLU A 32 -41.87 11.29 -17.55
C GLU A 32 -41.65 10.01 -16.75
N THR A 33 -40.74 9.17 -17.23
CA THR A 33 -40.12 8.14 -16.41
C THR A 33 -39.68 8.79 -15.09
N PRO A 34 -39.96 8.19 -13.92
CA PRO A 34 -39.38 8.67 -12.69
C PRO A 34 -37.87 8.71 -12.92
N LYS A 35 -37.23 9.86 -12.67
CA LYS A 35 -35.80 9.87 -12.42
C LYS A 35 -35.58 8.82 -11.33
N GLU A 36 -34.96 7.70 -11.69
CA GLU A 36 -34.32 6.83 -10.71
C GLU A 36 -33.58 7.75 -9.74
N ASP A 37 -33.89 7.58 -8.46
CA ASP A 37 -33.41 8.38 -7.35
C ASP A 37 -32.05 8.98 -7.68
N GLN A 38 -32.03 10.31 -7.81
CA GLN A 38 -30.78 11.05 -7.65
C GLN A 38 -30.18 10.52 -6.36
N LEU A 39 -29.14 9.68 -6.49
CA LEU A 39 -28.25 9.30 -5.42
C LEU A 39 -27.72 10.62 -4.90
N THR A 40 -28.41 11.17 -3.90
CA THR A 40 -27.93 12.22 -3.04
C THR A 40 -26.63 11.65 -2.53
N ARG A 41 -25.53 12.15 -3.08
CA ARG A 41 -24.19 11.68 -2.78
C ARG A 41 -24.01 11.95 -1.30
N GLN A 42 -24.32 10.95 -0.47
CA GLN A 42 -24.05 10.98 0.95
C GLN A 42 -22.54 11.12 1.04
N VAL A 43 -22.09 12.34 1.30
CA VAL A 43 -20.74 12.57 1.77
C VAL A 43 -20.61 11.72 3.02
N THR A 44 -19.79 10.67 2.96
CA THR A 44 -19.55 9.80 4.09
C THR A 44 -19.00 10.67 5.21
N GLN A 45 -19.85 11.01 6.18
CA GLN A 45 -19.44 11.84 7.30
C GLN A 45 -18.33 11.11 8.06
N ALA A 46 -17.20 11.79 8.25
CA ALA A 46 -16.16 11.31 9.12
C ALA A 46 -16.77 11.07 10.52
N PRO A 47 -16.50 9.92 11.14
CA PRO A 47 -17.17 9.58 12.38
C PRO A 47 -16.74 10.50 13.51
N SER A 48 -17.71 10.90 14.33
CA SER A 48 -17.54 11.90 15.40
C SER A 48 -16.51 11.51 16.45
N ASN A 49 -16.17 10.21 16.57
CA ASN A 49 -15.15 9.70 17.49
C ASN A 49 -13.70 9.98 17.03
N MET A 50 -13.50 10.57 15.85
CA MET A 50 -12.17 10.91 15.31
C MET A 50 -11.77 12.39 15.52
N PHE A 51 -12.48 13.12 16.38
CA PHE A 51 -12.28 14.56 16.61
C PHE A 51 -10.84 14.95 17.04
N PHE A 52 -10.08 14.02 17.64
CA PHE A 52 -8.71 14.28 18.14
C PHE A 52 -7.57 13.54 17.41
N ALA A 53 -7.79 13.06 16.17
CA ALA A 53 -6.78 12.32 15.39
C ALA A 53 -6.22 11.01 16.02
N ALA A 54 -6.64 10.66 17.24
CA ALA A 54 -6.48 9.35 17.88
C ALA A 54 -7.86 8.82 18.28
N ASN A 55 -8.13 7.55 18.02
CA ASN A 55 -9.41 6.94 18.36
C ASN A 55 -9.43 6.48 19.82
N THR A 56 -9.74 7.40 20.72
CA THR A 56 -9.87 7.13 22.15
C THR A 56 -11.04 6.18 22.48
N ALA A 57 -11.96 5.96 21.54
CA ALA A 57 -13.07 5.03 21.68
C ALA A 57 -12.71 3.58 21.33
N LEU A 58 -11.51 3.31 20.81
CA LEU A 58 -10.99 1.95 20.61
C LEU A 58 -10.13 1.55 21.82
N GLY A 59 -10.80 1.19 22.91
CA GLY A 59 -10.17 0.72 24.15
C GLY A 59 -10.90 -0.46 24.77
N PRO A 60 -10.32 -1.12 25.78
CA PRO A 60 -11.00 -2.21 26.49
C PRO A 60 -12.27 -1.70 27.22
N PRO A 61 -13.39 -2.44 27.20
CA PRO A 61 -13.56 -3.73 26.52
C PRO A 61 -13.70 -3.57 24.99
N TYR A 62 -12.88 -4.30 24.23
CA TYR A 62 -12.90 -4.21 22.77
C TYR A 62 -14.14 -4.87 22.19
N HIS A 63 -14.87 -4.15 21.34
CA HIS A 63 -15.95 -4.73 20.55
C HIS A 63 -15.39 -5.42 19.32
N VAL A 64 -15.49 -6.75 19.28
CA VAL A 64 -14.93 -7.57 18.20
C VAL A 64 -16.07 -8.02 17.28
N LEU A 65 -16.17 -7.45 16.08
CA LEU A 65 -17.08 -7.90 15.04
C LEU A 65 -16.62 -9.25 14.51
N VAL A 66 -17.49 -10.24 14.61
CA VAL A 66 -17.20 -11.62 14.21
C VAL A 66 -17.91 -11.91 12.88
N ASP A 67 -17.16 -12.40 11.89
CA ASP A 67 -17.74 -12.87 10.63
C ASP A 67 -18.20 -14.34 10.72
N THR A 68 -18.89 -14.81 9.68
CA THR A 68 -19.42 -16.17 9.63
C THR A 68 -18.31 -17.22 9.53
N ASN A 69 -17.22 -16.89 8.84
CA ASN A 69 -16.08 -17.77 8.65
C ASN A 69 -15.35 -18.04 9.98
N PHE A 70 -15.07 -17.00 10.76
CA PHE A 70 -14.30 -17.07 12.00
C PHE A 70 -15.03 -17.88 13.07
N VAL A 71 -16.32 -17.62 13.31
CA VAL A 71 -17.10 -18.38 14.31
C VAL A 71 -17.18 -19.86 13.93
N SER A 72 -17.31 -20.15 12.63
CA SER A 72 -17.35 -21.53 12.13
C SER A 72 -16.02 -22.24 12.32
N HIS A 73 -14.91 -21.51 12.12
CA HIS A 73 -13.57 -22.05 12.29
C HIS A 73 -13.23 -22.28 13.77
N ALA A 74 -13.55 -21.33 14.66
CA ALA A 74 -13.35 -21.46 16.10
C ALA A 74 -14.05 -22.70 16.67
N ILE A 75 -15.28 -22.98 16.23
CA ILE A 75 -16.03 -24.17 16.62
C ILE A 75 -15.36 -25.45 16.14
N ARG A 76 -14.90 -25.50 14.89
CA ARG A 76 -14.17 -26.66 14.35
C ARG A 76 -12.86 -26.91 15.11
N ALA A 77 -12.18 -25.83 15.51
CA ALA A 77 -10.96 -25.87 16.30
C ALA A 77 -11.20 -26.15 17.80
N LYS A 78 -12.47 -26.26 18.24
CA LYS A 78 -12.87 -26.44 19.65
C LYS A 78 -12.31 -25.35 20.58
N GLN A 79 -12.21 -24.13 20.09
CA GLN A 79 -11.75 -22.98 20.86
C GLN A 79 -12.92 -22.21 21.46
N ASP A 80 -12.79 -21.81 22.74
CA ASP A 80 -13.75 -20.89 23.35
C ASP A 80 -13.53 -19.48 22.78
N LEU A 81 -14.57 -18.93 22.16
CA LEU A 81 -14.47 -17.69 21.40
C LEU A 81 -14.02 -16.51 22.26
N LEU A 82 -14.55 -16.38 23.48
CA LEU A 82 -14.28 -15.22 24.33
C LEU A 82 -12.89 -15.34 24.96
N THR A 83 -12.57 -16.50 25.54
CA THR A 83 -11.26 -16.73 26.16
C THR A 83 -10.15 -16.59 25.14
N SER A 84 -10.27 -17.21 23.96
CA SER A 84 -9.25 -17.09 22.91
C SER A 84 -9.09 -15.66 22.39
N MET A 85 -10.15 -14.85 22.33
CA MET A 85 -10.04 -13.43 21.99
C MET A 85 -9.31 -12.63 23.07
N MET A 86 -9.62 -12.87 24.35
CA MET A 86 -8.99 -12.17 25.47
C MET A 86 -7.50 -12.54 25.61
N ASP A 87 -7.14 -13.81 25.38
CA ASP A 87 -5.75 -14.27 25.38
C ASP A 87 -4.96 -13.65 24.21
N LEU A 88 -5.59 -13.51 23.05
CA LEU A 88 -4.95 -12.90 21.87
C LEU A 88 -4.75 -11.38 22.02
N LEU A 89 -5.76 -10.67 22.56
CA LEU A 89 -5.78 -9.21 22.65
C LEU A 89 -5.27 -8.67 23.99
N TYR A 90 -4.97 -9.56 24.95
CA TYR A 90 -4.55 -9.21 26.32
C TYR A 90 -5.49 -8.21 27.01
N ALA A 91 -6.78 -8.26 26.71
CA ALA A 91 -7.77 -7.29 27.17
C ALA A 91 -9.18 -7.87 27.20
N LYS A 92 -10.09 -7.24 27.97
CA LYS A 92 -11.51 -7.60 27.95
C LYS A 92 -12.08 -7.40 26.55
N CYS A 93 -12.84 -8.37 26.07
CA CYS A 93 -13.43 -8.38 24.73
C CYS A 93 -14.93 -8.61 24.81
N ILE A 94 -15.67 -8.05 23.85
CA ILE A 94 -17.11 -8.26 23.66
C ILE A 94 -17.31 -8.76 22.23
N PRO A 95 -17.47 -10.07 22.03
CA PRO A 95 -17.90 -10.63 20.75
C PRO A 95 -19.19 -9.94 20.29
N THR A 96 -19.18 -9.47 19.06
CA THR A 96 -20.25 -8.66 18.50
C THR A 96 -20.65 -9.22 17.13
N PHE A 97 -21.92 -9.57 16.96
CA PHE A 97 -22.46 -10.12 15.71
C PHE A 97 -23.39 -9.12 15.04
N SER A 98 -23.26 -8.96 13.71
CA SER A 98 -24.19 -8.13 12.93
C SER A 98 -25.45 -8.92 12.55
N ASP A 99 -26.57 -8.22 12.29
CA ASP A 99 -27.76 -8.88 11.73
C ASP A 99 -27.46 -9.61 10.41
N CYS A 100 -26.54 -9.07 9.60
CA CYS A 100 -26.13 -9.72 8.34
C CYS A 100 -25.33 -10.99 8.60
N THR A 101 -24.41 -11.01 9.57
CA THR A 101 -23.70 -12.21 9.99
C THR A 101 -24.66 -13.31 10.44
N ILE A 102 -25.68 -12.94 11.24
CA ILE A 102 -26.70 -13.90 11.71
C ILE A 102 -27.56 -14.40 10.55
N ALA A 103 -28.03 -13.51 9.68
CA ALA A 103 -28.85 -13.86 8.53
C ALA A 103 -28.10 -14.76 7.53
N GLU A 104 -26.80 -14.54 7.35
CA GLU A 104 -25.94 -15.39 6.53
C GLU A 104 -25.79 -16.78 7.14
N LEU A 105 -25.57 -16.89 8.47
CA LEU A 105 -25.56 -18.19 9.16
C LEU A 105 -26.90 -18.94 9.07
N GLU A 106 -28.03 -18.23 9.11
CA GLU A 106 -29.36 -18.81 8.91
C GLU A 106 -29.54 -19.38 7.50
N LYS A 107 -29.03 -18.69 6.48
CA LYS A 107 -29.07 -19.14 5.07
C LYS A 107 -28.17 -20.34 4.80
N LEU A 108 -27.04 -20.45 5.49
CA LEU A 108 -26.09 -21.55 5.31
C LEU A 108 -26.58 -22.90 5.87
N GLY A 109 -27.70 -22.92 6.59
CA GLY A 109 -28.44 -24.14 6.97
C GLY A 109 -27.79 -25.00 8.06
N ASP A 110 -28.19 -26.28 8.13
CA ASP A 110 -27.93 -27.18 9.26
C ASP A 110 -26.44 -27.37 9.59
N LYS A 111 -25.56 -27.29 8.59
CA LYS A 111 -24.11 -27.40 8.75
C LYS A 111 -23.53 -26.32 9.69
N TYR A 112 -24.20 -25.19 9.83
CA TYR A 112 -23.78 -24.05 10.64
C TYR A 112 -24.66 -23.84 11.88
N ARG A 113 -25.52 -24.81 12.24
CA ARG A 113 -26.44 -24.71 13.38
C ARG A 113 -25.74 -24.42 14.71
N LEU A 114 -24.54 -24.97 14.92
CA LEU A 114 -23.75 -24.71 16.13
C LEU A 114 -23.17 -23.28 16.11
N ALA A 115 -22.68 -22.82 14.96
CA ALA A 115 -22.23 -21.44 14.77
C ALA A 115 -23.35 -20.42 14.98
N LEU A 116 -24.55 -20.73 14.47
CA LEU A 116 -25.74 -19.91 14.69
C LEU A 116 -26.13 -19.84 16.18
N ARG A 117 -26.04 -20.97 16.90
CA ARG A 117 -26.31 -20.99 18.35
C ARG A 117 -25.30 -20.15 19.12
N VAL A 118 -24.01 -20.25 18.80
CA VAL A 118 -22.95 -19.44 19.41
C VAL A 118 -23.14 -17.97 19.09
N ALA A 119 -23.46 -17.61 17.84
CA ALA A 119 -23.69 -16.23 17.42
C ALA A 119 -24.93 -15.59 18.07
N LYS A 120 -25.94 -16.40 18.41
CA LYS A 120 -27.17 -15.98 19.11
C LYS A 120 -27.09 -16.08 20.64
N ASP A 121 -25.91 -16.37 21.19
CA ASP A 121 -25.74 -16.43 22.65
C ASP A 121 -26.05 -15.04 23.25
N PRO A 122 -26.93 -14.96 24.27
CA PRO A 122 -27.35 -13.68 24.85
C PRO A 122 -26.23 -12.92 25.55
N ARG A 123 -25.06 -13.54 25.78
CA ARG A 123 -23.87 -12.88 26.33
C ARG A 123 -23.18 -11.95 25.33
N TRP A 124 -23.43 -12.12 24.02
CA TRP A 124 -22.78 -11.35 22.97
C TRP A 124 -23.57 -10.10 22.59
N SER A 125 -22.85 -9.09 22.10
CA SER A 125 -23.48 -7.87 21.59
C SER A 125 -24.01 -8.11 20.17
N ARG A 126 -25.19 -7.55 19.89
CA ARG A 126 -25.81 -7.63 18.56
C ARG A 126 -25.93 -6.23 17.95
N VAL A 127 -25.34 -6.05 16.77
CA VAL A 127 -25.37 -4.78 16.04
C VAL A 127 -26.42 -4.83 14.94
N LYS A 128 -27.38 -3.90 15.00
CA LYS A 128 -28.46 -3.80 14.01
C LYS A 128 -27.97 -3.17 12.71
N CYS A 129 -28.37 -3.76 11.58
CA CYS A 129 -28.01 -3.27 10.24
C CYS A 129 -29.02 -2.24 9.73
N SER A 130 -28.53 -1.16 9.11
CA SER A 130 -29.36 -0.08 8.55
C SER A 130 -29.36 -0.04 7.01
N HIS A 131 -28.72 -1.02 6.36
CA HIS A 131 -28.59 -1.11 4.90
C HIS A 131 -29.44 -2.24 4.32
N LYS A 132 -29.80 -2.13 3.03
CA LYS A 132 -30.50 -3.18 2.28
C LYS A 132 -29.48 -4.22 1.81
N GLY A 133 -29.68 -5.49 2.14
CA GLY A 133 -28.81 -6.62 1.75
C GLY A 133 -28.42 -7.51 2.93
N THR A 134 -27.94 -8.73 2.65
CA THR A 134 -27.60 -9.72 3.69
C THR A 134 -26.16 -10.22 3.62
N TYR A 135 -25.28 -9.59 2.83
CA TYR A 135 -23.89 -10.06 2.72
C TYR A 135 -23.08 -9.54 3.92
N ALA A 136 -22.50 -10.45 4.70
CA ALA A 136 -21.87 -10.11 5.97
C ALA A 136 -20.59 -9.28 5.78
N ASP A 137 -19.79 -9.59 4.76
CA ASP A 137 -18.53 -8.86 4.48
C ASP A 137 -18.76 -7.39 4.15
N ASP A 138 -19.76 -7.10 3.30
CA ASP A 138 -20.12 -5.72 2.94
C ASP A 138 -20.59 -4.95 4.18
N CYS A 139 -21.39 -5.61 5.03
CA CYS A 139 -21.83 -5.05 6.30
C CYS A 139 -20.65 -4.73 7.21
N ILE A 140 -19.71 -5.67 7.37
CA ILE A 140 -18.54 -5.49 8.24
C ILE A 140 -17.66 -4.35 7.72
N VAL A 141 -17.37 -4.32 6.42
CA VAL A 141 -16.57 -3.25 5.79
C VAL A 141 -17.25 -1.89 5.96
N ASP A 142 -18.55 -1.78 5.67
CA ASP A 142 -19.31 -0.54 5.87
C ASP A 142 -19.30 -0.10 7.35
N ARG A 143 -19.48 -1.06 8.27
CA ARG A 143 -19.55 -0.81 9.71
C ARG A 143 -18.24 -0.27 10.27
N VAL A 144 -17.11 -0.90 9.97
CA VAL A 144 -15.81 -0.43 10.46
C VAL A 144 -15.35 0.85 9.79
N THR A 145 -15.83 1.10 8.56
CA THR A 145 -15.58 2.37 7.86
C THR A 145 -16.32 3.52 8.55
N LYS A 146 -17.59 3.31 8.89
CA LYS A 146 -18.44 4.31 9.57
C LYS A 146 -18.20 4.44 11.06
N HIS A 147 -17.74 3.38 11.72
CA HIS A 147 -17.56 3.36 13.17
C HIS A 147 -16.24 2.66 13.47
N ARG A 148 -15.17 3.44 13.62
CA ARG A 148 -13.81 2.91 13.85
C ARG A 148 -13.59 2.30 15.24
N ILE A 149 -14.63 1.97 15.98
CA ILE A 149 -14.59 1.45 17.37
C ILE A 149 -14.55 -0.08 17.45
N TYR A 150 -14.53 -0.76 16.31
CA TYR A 150 -14.63 -2.21 16.23
C TYR A 150 -13.31 -2.84 15.76
N ILE A 151 -12.94 -3.96 16.37
CA ILE A 151 -11.94 -4.91 15.87
C ILE A 151 -12.68 -5.94 15.02
N VAL A 152 -12.10 -6.45 13.93
CA VAL A 152 -12.73 -7.52 13.12
C VAL A 152 -11.99 -8.83 13.33
N ALA A 153 -12.73 -9.86 13.73
CA ALA A 153 -12.29 -11.25 13.75
C ALA A 153 -12.79 -11.97 12.50
N THR A 154 -11.87 -12.24 11.57
CA THR A 154 -12.14 -12.93 10.31
C THR A 154 -10.95 -13.81 9.92
N ASN A 155 -11.24 -14.99 9.37
CA ASN A 155 -10.26 -15.84 8.68
C ASN A 155 -10.45 -15.80 7.15
N ASP A 156 -11.40 -15.00 6.66
CA ASP A 156 -11.66 -14.84 5.24
C ASP A 156 -10.58 -13.95 4.60
N GLN A 157 -9.93 -14.47 3.55
CA GLN A 157 -8.82 -13.78 2.91
C GLN A 157 -9.28 -12.57 2.09
N ASP A 158 -10.47 -12.62 1.49
CA ASP A 158 -11.01 -11.52 0.69
C ASP A 158 -11.54 -10.41 1.58
N LEU A 159 -12.23 -10.72 2.67
CA LEU A 159 -12.60 -9.73 3.70
C LEU A 159 -11.34 -9.11 4.31
N CYS A 160 -10.32 -9.91 4.64
CA CYS A 160 -9.02 -9.40 5.05
C CYS A 160 -8.41 -8.43 4.02
N ARG A 161 -8.42 -8.75 2.73
CA ARG A 161 -7.91 -7.87 1.66
C ARG A 161 -8.71 -6.57 1.54
N ARG A 162 -10.04 -6.67 1.63
CA ARG A 162 -10.96 -5.51 1.56
C ARG A 162 -10.79 -4.57 2.75
N LEU A 163 -10.60 -5.12 3.96
CA LEU A 163 -10.31 -4.37 5.18
C LEU A 163 -8.87 -3.82 5.19
N ARG A 164 -7.94 -4.49 4.51
CA ARG A 164 -6.52 -4.10 4.40
C ARG A 164 -6.21 -3.37 3.10
N LYS A 165 -7.00 -2.38 2.67
CA LYS A 165 -6.57 -1.44 1.61
C LYS A 165 -5.56 -0.44 2.19
N ILE A 166 -4.44 -0.21 1.48
CA ILE A 166 -3.19 0.34 2.06
C ILE A 166 -2.63 1.48 1.23
N PRO A 167 -2.40 2.62 1.89
CA PRO A 167 -1.24 3.45 1.65
C PRO A 167 -0.28 3.37 2.84
N GLY A 168 1.02 3.24 2.60
CA GLY A 168 2.06 3.44 3.61
C GLY A 168 2.94 4.63 3.22
N ALA A 169 3.55 5.31 4.19
CA ALA A 169 4.61 6.30 4.00
C ALA A 169 5.89 5.55 3.59
N GLY A 170 5.86 4.96 2.39
CA GLY A 170 6.96 4.19 1.83
C GLY A 170 8.10 5.10 1.37
N ILE A 171 9.21 4.47 1.00
CA ILE A 171 10.40 5.18 0.52
C ILE A 171 10.08 6.22 -0.55
N ILE A 172 9.24 5.89 -1.54
CA ILE A 172 8.82 6.84 -2.57
C ILE A 172 8.05 8.03 -1.96
N GLY A 173 7.05 7.77 -1.11
CA GLY A 173 6.26 8.83 -0.47
C GLY A 173 7.09 9.74 0.44
N LEU A 174 7.94 9.17 1.29
CA LEU A 174 8.81 9.90 2.21
C LEU A 174 9.82 10.77 1.46
N THR A 175 10.52 10.19 0.48
CA THR A 175 11.51 10.92 -0.32
C THR A 175 10.85 12.03 -1.15
N THR A 176 9.70 11.76 -1.79
CA THR A 176 8.95 12.76 -2.55
C THR A 176 8.47 13.91 -1.66
N ALA A 177 7.89 13.61 -0.50
CA ALA A 177 7.41 14.64 0.42
C ALA A 177 8.54 15.55 0.92
N LEU A 178 9.67 14.95 1.33
CA LEU A 178 10.84 15.70 1.79
C LEU A 178 11.45 16.55 0.66
N TYR A 179 11.60 15.98 -0.54
CA TYR A 179 12.16 16.69 -1.70
C TYR A 179 11.32 17.92 -2.08
N ILE A 180 9.99 17.76 -2.10
CA ILE A 180 9.04 18.85 -2.37
C ILE A 180 9.15 19.90 -1.26
N GLN A 181 9.06 19.50 0.02
CA GLN A 181 9.07 20.42 1.16
C GLN A 181 10.30 21.33 1.18
N GLN A 182 11.49 20.80 0.84
CA GLN A 182 12.73 21.57 0.75
C GLN A 182 12.67 22.73 -0.26
N ARG A 183 11.78 22.65 -1.25
CA ARG A 183 11.70 23.56 -2.41
C ARG A 183 10.41 24.38 -2.47
N LEU A 184 9.47 24.12 -1.56
CA LEU A 184 8.23 24.89 -1.48
C LEU A 184 8.46 26.32 -0.98
N SER A 185 7.61 27.21 -1.45
CA SER A 185 7.44 28.54 -0.85
C SER A 185 6.79 28.45 0.54
N PRO A 186 7.04 29.41 1.45
CA PRO A 186 6.50 29.36 2.83
C PRO A 186 4.97 29.31 2.94
N SER A 187 4.25 29.65 1.86
CA SER A 187 2.79 29.62 1.80
C SER A 187 2.22 28.24 1.43
N GLN A 188 3.06 27.29 1.04
CA GLN A 188 2.67 25.93 0.68
C GLN A 188 3.15 24.95 1.74
N ARG A 189 2.32 23.95 2.05
CA ARG A 189 2.62 22.89 3.03
C ARG A 189 2.47 21.52 2.39
N VAL A 190 3.14 20.54 2.99
CA VAL A 190 3.00 19.12 2.64
C VAL A 190 2.44 18.39 3.86
N LEU A 191 1.43 17.56 3.63
CA LEU A 191 0.90 16.61 4.60
C LEU A 191 1.18 15.20 4.08
N ILE A 192 1.86 14.37 4.88
CA ILE A 192 1.95 12.93 4.62
C ILE A 192 0.76 12.26 5.31
N ALA A 193 -0.17 11.73 4.52
CA ALA A 193 -1.26 10.90 5.03
C ALA A 193 -1.04 9.44 4.60
N ALA A 194 -0.92 8.54 5.57
CA ALA A 194 -0.67 7.12 5.30
C ALA A 194 -1.19 6.25 6.45
N ARG A 195 -1.46 4.98 6.17
CA ARG A 195 -1.82 3.98 7.19
C ARG A 195 -0.58 3.45 7.91
N ASP A 196 0.48 3.14 7.16
CA ASP A 196 1.72 2.60 7.72
C ASP A 196 2.83 3.66 7.72
N PHE A 197 3.47 3.87 8.86
CA PHE A 197 4.67 4.69 9.01
C PHE A 197 5.89 3.80 9.32
N PRO A 198 7.13 4.33 9.37
CA PRO A 198 8.35 3.55 9.57
C PRO A 198 8.38 2.62 10.80
N HIS A 199 7.52 2.85 11.79
CA HIS A 199 7.35 1.97 12.96
C HIS A 199 6.44 0.76 12.69
N SER A 200 5.75 0.70 11.54
CA SER A 200 4.84 -0.39 11.18
C SER A 200 5.58 -1.64 10.70
N THR A 201 5.01 -2.79 11.04
CA THR A 201 5.50 -4.13 10.66
C THR A 201 4.54 -4.84 9.68
N SER A 202 3.73 -4.09 8.94
CA SER A 202 2.87 -4.61 7.87
C SER A 202 3.70 -5.18 6.70
N LEU A 203 3.43 -6.44 6.28
CA LEU A 203 4.06 -7.07 5.10
C LEU A 203 3.87 -6.29 3.79
N ASN A 204 2.76 -5.54 3.71
CA ASN A 204 2.39 -4.74 2.55
C ASN A 204 2.98 -3.32 2.60
N TYR A 205 3.56 -2.93 3.73
CA TYR A 205 4.44 -1.78 3.81
C TYR A 205 5.84 -2.24 3.38
N ALA A 206 6.11 -2.20 2.07
CA ALA A 206 7.27 -2.89 1.50
C ALA A 206 8.64 -2.35 1.98
N SER A 207 8.71 -1.08 2.35
CA SER A 207 9.98 -0.37 2.54
C SER A 207 10.86 -0.94 3.66
N PRO A 208 10.37 -1.23 4.88
CA PRO A 208 11.21 -1.82 5.94
C PRO A 208 11.77 -3.21 5.62
N TRP A 209 11.14 -3.94 4.69
CA TRP A 209 11.54 -5.30 4.30
C TRP A 209 12.62 -5.33 3.22
N ALA A 210 12.88 -4.20 2.56
CA ALA A 210 13.88 -4.13 1.51
C ALA A 210 15.30 -4.36 2.06
N GLY A 211 16.21 -4.85 1.22
CA GLY A 211 17.62 -5.08 1.58
C GLY A 211 18.26 -3.88 2.28
N ALA A 212 18.50 -2.74 1.63
CA ALA A 212 18.46 -2.45 0.20
C ALA A 212 19.85 -2.02 -0.27
N HIS A 213 20.14 -2.11 -1.57
CA HIS A 213 21.37 -1.59 -2.15
C HIS A 213 21.07 -0.82 -3.43
N TYR A 214 22.03 -0.02 -3.88
CA TYR A 214 22.06 0.46 -5.25
C TYR A 214 22.74 -0.59 -6.12
N ARG A 215 22.05 -1.10 -7.13
CA ARG A 215 22.58 -2.08 -8.08
C ARG A 215 22.06 -1.71 -9.47
N PRO A 216 22.92 -1.28 -10.40
CA PRO A 216 22.49 -0.95 -11.74
C PRO A 216 21.76 -2.11 -12.42
N VAL A 217 20.84 -1.74 -13.32
CA VAL A 217 20.11 -2.69 -14.15
C VAL A 217 20.18 -2.20 -15.59
N PRO A 218 21.18 -2.66 -16.38
CA PRO A 218 21.28 -2.36 -17.79
C PRO A 218 19.98 -2.65 -18.53
N GLY A 219 19.60 -1.73 -19.42
CA GLY A 219 18.39 -1.87 -20.20
C GLY A 219 18.36 -0.93 -21.39
N SER A 220 17.64 -1.36 -22.44
CA SER A 220 17.63 -0.70 -23.75
C SER A 220 16.30 -0.06 -24.13
N ASN A 221 15.23 -0.33 -23.38
CA ASN A 221 13.91 0.25 -23.64
C ASN A 221 13.72 1.58 -22.90
N ALA A 222 12.72 2.37 -23.34
CA ALA A 222 12.45 3.70 -22.78
C ALA A 222 12.17 3.69 -21.27
N GLN A 223 11.54 2.63 -20.76
CA GLN A 223 11.32 2.46 -19.32
C GLN A 223 12.65 2.33 -18.58
N HIS A 224 13.53 1.43 -19.02
CA HIS A 224 14.84 1.22 -18.41
C HIS A 224 15.72 2.47 -18.49
N THR A 225 15.72 3.19 -19.62
CA THR A 225 16.46 4.46 -19.75
C THR A 225 15.98 5.52 -18.75
N ARG A 226 14.66 5.63 -18.54
CA ARG A 226 14.10 6.53 -17.52
C ARG A 226 14.50 6.10 -16.12
N GLU A 227 14.36 4.82 -15.79
CA GLU A 227 14.71 4.29 -14.47
C GLU A 227 16.21 4.44 -14.20
N GLU A 228 17.08 4.23 -15.19
CA GLU A 228 18.52 4.48 -15.06
C GLU A 228 18.83 5.94 -14.76
N THR A 229 18.14 6.87 -15.43
CA THR A 229 18.29 8.30 -15.16
C THR A 229 17.83 8.67 -13.74
N GLN A 230 16.78 8.03 -13.23
CA GLN A 230 16.33 8.18 -11.84
C GLN A 230 17.33 7.55 -10.85
N ALA A 231 17.88 6.38 -11.20
CA ALA A 231 18.88 5.68 -10.40
C ALA A 231 20.15 6.51 -10.24
N ARG A 232 20.68 7.09 -11.33
CA ARG A 232 21.87 7.96 -11.30
C ARG A 232 21.73 9.16 -10.38
N ARG A 233 20.58 9.83 -10.42
CA ARG A 233 20.28 10.95 -9.51
C ARG A 233 20.20 10.50 -8.05
N THR A 234 19.60 9.34 -7.82
CA THR A 234 19.55 8.72 -6.49
C THR A 234 20.93 8.33 -5.97
N TYR A 235 21.79 7.77 -6.81
CA TYR A 235 23.18 7.47 -6.49
C TYR A 235 23.95 8.73 -6.09
N ALA A 236 23.83 9.81 -6.87
CA ALA A 236 24.47 11.09 -6.56
C ALA A 236 24.00 11.63 -5.19
N HIS A 237 22.70 11.52 -4.90
CA HIS A 237 22.16 11.90 -3.60
C HIS A 237 22.74 11.03 -2.47
N PHE A 238 22.77 9.71 -2.62
CA PHE A 238 23.36 8.82 -1.61
C PHE A 238 24.85 9.06 -1.38
N LYS A 239 25.60 9.43 -2.43
CA LYS A 239 27.01 9.82 -2.30
C LYS A 239 27.20 11.04 -1.40
N THR A 240 26.38 12.07 -1.58
CA THR A 240 26.40 13.25 -0.69
C THR A 240 25.89 12.91 0.70
N LEU A 241 24.79 12.17 0.81
CA LEU A 241 24.14 11.87 2.08
C LEU A 241 25.02 10.99 2.97
N ALA A 242 25.65 9.94 2.44
CA ALA A 242 26.52 9.05 3.19
C ALA A 242 27.76 9.78 3.75
N ALA A 243 28.21 10.86 3.08
CA ALA A 243 29.33 11.68 3.53
C ALA A 243 28.93 12.69 4.62
N GLN A 244 27.71 13.24 4.55
CA GLN A 244 27.25 14.32 5.43
C GLN A 244 26.48 13.83 6.66
N GLU A 245 25.69 12.76 6.49
CA GLU A 245 24.71 12.28 7.48
C GLU A 245 24.87 10.77 7.71
N PRO A 246 25.96 10.30 8.36
CA PRO A 246 26.20 8.88 8.59
C PRO A 246 25.07 8.21 9.41
N GLY A 247 24.35 8.99 10.22
CA GLY A 247 23.18 8.52 10.98
C GLY A 247 21.94 8.21 10.12
N ALA A 248 21.94 8.56 8.83
CA ALA A 248 20.84 8.23 7.92
C ALA A 248 20.73 6.72 7.62
N GLY A 249 21.78 5.94 7.91
CA GLY A 249 21.79 4.50 7.61
C GLY A 249 22.04 4.20 6.13
N VAL A 250 22.72 5.10 5.42
CA VAL A 250 23.25 4.89 4.06
C VAL A 250 24.77 4.86 4.14
N GLN A 251 25.41 3.86 3.55
CA GLN A 251 26.87 3.73 3.60
C GLN A 251 27.42 3.28 2.25
N SER A 252 28.58 3.84 1.86
CA SER A 252 29.31 3.33 0.71
C SER A 252 29.93 1.97 1.02
N THR A 253 29.88 1.06 0.05
CA THR A 253 30.53 -0.25 0.12
C THR A 253 30.98 -0.69 -1.27
N THR A 254 31.65 -1.83 -1.35
CA THR A 254 31.95 -2.48 -2.62
C THR A 254 30.77 -3.35 -3.05
N GLY A 255 30.31 -3.15 -4.29
CA GLY A 255 29.37 -4.00 -4.99
C GLY A 255 30.11 -4.99 -5.89
N ILE A 256 29.68 -6.24 -5.90
CA ILE A 256 30.20 -7.28 -6.79
C ILE A 256 29.03 -8.01 -7.43
N GLU A 257 29.12 -8.25 -8.73
CA GLU A 257 28.13 -9.01 -9.47
C GLU A 257 28.77 -10.19 -10.19
N TYR A 258 28.08 -11.33 -10.14
CA TYR A 258 28.48 -12.56 -10.82
C TYR A 258 27.29 -13.12 -11.59
N LEU A 259 27.38 -13.21 -12.92
CA LEU A 259 26.32 -13.76 -13.76
C LEU A 259 26.86 -14.96 -14.55
N GLU A 260 26.30 -16.15 -14.29
CA GLU A 260 26.57 -17.36 -15.08
C GLU A 260 25.81 -17.36 -16.42
N ASN A 261 24.66 -16.68 -16.46
CA ASN A 261 23.83 -16.54 -17.66
C ASN A 261 23.37 -15.07 -17.85
N PRO A 262 24.31 -14.15 -18.20
CA PRO A 262 24.01 -12.74 -18.31
C PRO A 262 22.95 -12.47 -19.38
N PRO A 263 21.93 -11.65 -19.08
CA PRO A 263 20.99 -11.16 -20.11
C PRO A 263 21.71 -10.40 -21.22
N ALA A 264 21.10 -10.33 -22.41
CA ALA A 264 21.69 -9.68 -23.58
C ALA A 264 22.07 -8.21 -23.32
N GLU A 265 21.35 -7.52 -22.45
CA GLU A 265 21.62 -6.14 -22.06
C GLU A 265 22.97 -5.98 -21.35
N TYR A 266 23.44 -6.99 -20.63
CA TYR A 266 24.74 -6.99 -19.94
C TYR A 266 25.91 -7.28 -20.90
N LEU A 267 25.62 -7.82 -22.09
CA LEU A 267 26.60 -8.08 -23.13
C LEU A 267 26.76 -6.91 -24.11
N ASN A 268 26.01 -5.83 -23.90
CA ASN A 268 26.05 -4.63 -24.73
C ASN A 268 26.82 -3.51 -24.01
N GLU A 269 27.98 -3.15 -24.54
CA GLU A 269 28.86 -2.11 -23.99
C GLU A 269 28.16 -0.75 -23.80
N LYS A 270 27.23 -0.36 -24.69
CA LYS A 270 26.50 0.92 -24.52
C LYS A 270 25.58 0.88 -23.32
N ASN A 271 24.89 -0.24 -23.11
CA ASN A 271 24.01 -0.42 -21.95
C ASN A 271 24.83 -0.47 -20.65
N ILE A 272 25.98 -1.14 -20.67
CA ILE A 272 26.90 -1.16 -19.53
C ILE A 272 27.41 0.25 -19.21
N GLN A 273 27.92 0.97 -20.21
CA GLN A 273 28.40 2.34 -19.99
C GLN A 273 27.30 3.27 -19.47
N ALA A 274 26.06 3.10 -19.95
CA ALA A 274 24.93 3.88 -19.48
C ALA A 274 24.57 3.60 -18.01
N ALA A 275 24.67 2.33 -17.58
CA ALA A 275 24.24 1.89 -16.25
C ALA A 275 25.34 1.90 -15.18
N TYR A 276 26.61 1.72 -15.58
CA TYR A 276 27.74 1.61 -14.66
C TYR A 276 28.74 2.76 -14.79
N GLY A 277 28.71 3.52 -15.89
CA GLY A 277 29.76 4.50 -16.20
C GLY A 277 29.91 5.66 -15.20
N HIS A 278 28.93 5.89 -14.32
CA HIS A 278 29.01 6.88 -13.24
C HIS A 278 29.52 6.32 -11.91
N LEU A 279 29.80 5.01 -11.83
CA LEU A 279 30.19 4.35 -10.59
C LEU A 279 31.70 4.39 -10.38
N ASP A 280 32.10 4.78 -9.17
CA ASP A 280 33.52 4.88 -8.83
C ASP A 280 34.14 3.48 -8.78
N GLY A 281 35.29 3.30 -9.43
CA GLY A 281 36.02 2.03 -9.43
C GLY A 281 35.28 0.89 -10.13
N PHE A 282 34.43 1.19 -11.12
CA PHE A 282 33.83 0.18 -11.99
C PHE A 282 34.91 -0.54 -12.81
N GLU A 283 34.98 -1.86 -12.65
CA GLU A 283 35.92 -2.72 -13.36
C GLU A 283 35.30 -4.10 -13.64
N TYR A 284 35.67 -4.70 -14.77
CA TYR A 284 35.42 -6.12 -15.03
C TYR A 284 36.42 -6.96 -14.23
N LEU A 285 35.93 -8.03 -13.59
CA LEU A 285 36.82 -9.00 -12.95
C LEU A 285 37.49 -9.88 -14.01
N GLN A 286 38.75 -10.26 -13.78
CA GLN A 286 39.48 -11.12 -14.69
C GLN A 286 39.04 -12.59 -14.55
N PRO A 287 39.17 -13.44 -15.58
CA PRO A 287 38.75 -14.85 -15.51
C PRO A 287 39.32 -15.63 -14.32
N GLY A 288 40.57 -15.35 -13.91
CA GLY A 288 41.19 -15.97 -12.73
C GLY A 288 40.62 -15.52 -11.37
N GLN A 289 39.80 -14.47 -11.35
CA GLN A 289 39.12 -13.95 -10.16
C GLN A 289 37.64 -14.35 -10.11
N MET A 290 37.13 -14.99 -11.18
CA MET A 290 35.74 -15.40 -11.27
C MET A 290 35.52 -16.78 -10.63
N PRO A 291 34.57 -16.92 -9.69
CA PRO A 291 34.28 -18.21 -9.07
C PRO A 291 33.40 -19.09 -9.96
N GLY A 292 33.90 -20.28 -10.31
CA GLY A 292 33.15 -21.29 -11.07
C GLY A 292 32.83 -20.85 -12.51
N ASP A 293 31.62 -21.17 -12.98
CA ASP A 293 31.19 -20.97 -14.38
C ASP A 293 30.65 -19.55 -14.67
N VAL A 294 31.12 -18.54 -13.95
CA VAL A 294 30.68 -17.15 -14.14
C VAL A 294 31.18 -16.63 -15.48
N LYS A 295 30.28 -16.06 -16.28
CA LYS A 295 30.57 -15.53 -17.62
C LYS A 295 30.71 -14.01 -17.64
N TRP A 296 30.10 -13.33 -16.69
CA TRP A 296 30.15 -11.88 -16.58
C TRP A 296 30.28 -11.49 -15.11
N ALA A 297 31.30 -10.70 -14.79
CA ALA A 297 31.53 -10.26 -13.43
C ALA A 297 32.15 -8.87 -13.39
N VAL A 298 31.65 -8.05 -12.47
CA VAL A 298 32.12 -6.68 -12.27
C VAL A 298 32.23 -6.37 -10.78
N LYS A 299 33.04 -5.35 -10.48
CA LYS A 299 33.19 -4.76 -9.16
C LYS A 299 33.11 -3.24 -9.28
N TYR A 300 32.50 -2.60 -8.30
CA TYR A 300 32.32 -1.14 -8.27
C TYR A 300 32.07 -0.64 -6.85
N LYS A 301 32.14 0.67 -6.62
CA LYS A 301 31.62 1.29 -5.40
C LYS A 301 30.12 1.55 -5.53
N THR A 302 29.40 1.25 -4.46
CA THR A 302 27.94 1.40 -4.37
C THR A 302 27.50 1.80 -2.97
N PHE A 303 26.20 1.88 -2.75
CA PHE A 303 25.58 2.19 -1.47
C PHE A 303 24.67 1.06 -0.98
N VAL A 304 24.75 0.78 0.31
CA VAL A 304 23.83 -0.08 1.05
C VAL A 304 23.03 0.76 2.03
N VAL A 305 21.79 0.35 2.26
CA VAL A 305 20.83 1.10 3.06
C VAL A 305 20.25 0.20 4.14
N ASN A 306 20.31 0.66 5.39
CA ASN A 306 19.53 0.12 6.49
C ASN A 306 18.10 0.66 6.35
N SER A 307 17.27 -0.04 5.58
CA SER A 307 15.96 0.42 5.13
C SER A 307 15.02 0.95 6.23
N PRO A 308 14.81 0.28 7.39
CA PRO A 308 13.96 0.84 8.46
C PRO A 308 14.56 2.12 9.07
N VAL A 309 15.88 2.16 9.30
CA VAL A 309 16.55 3.34 9.84
C VAL A 309 16.44 4.52 8.87
N TYR A 310 16.65 4.26 7.58
CA TYR A 310 16.58 5.31 6.56
C TYR A 310 15.18 5.87 6.39
N CYS A 311 14.13 5.03 6.38
CA CYS A 311 12.76 5.51 6.35
C CYS A 311 12.39 6.34 7.60
N ALA A 312 12.87 5.93 8.78
CA ALA A 312 12.68 6.70 10.01
C ALA A 312 13.42 8.05 9.97
N TRP A 313 14.64 8.07 9.43
CA TRP A 313 15.42 9.29 9.24
C TRP A 313 14.72 10.27 8.27
N LEU A 314 14.22 9.79 7.13
CA LEU A 314 13.47 10.62 6.18
C LEU A 314 12.22 11.24 6.79
N LEU A 315 11.46 10.46 7.57
CA LEU A 315 10.29 10.95 8.29
C LEU A 315 10.67 12.02 9.32
N ARG A 316 11.74 11.77 10.10
CA ARG A 316 12.24 12.71 11.09
C ARG A 316 12.67 14.03 10.43
N GLU A 317 13.42 13.97 9.34
CA GLU A 317 13.82 15.16 8.57
C GLU A 317 12.62 15.96 8.09
N PHE A 318 11.60 15.26 7.56
CA PHE A 318 10.36 15.89 7.11
C PHE A 318 9.63 16.62 8.25
N VAL A 319 9.50 15.98 9.41
CA VAL A 319 8.83 16.55 10.60
C VAL A 319 9.63 17.72 11.18
N LEU A 320 10.95 17.59 11.33
CA LEU A 320 11.82 18.66 11.85
C LEU A 320 11.79 19.93 10.99
N ARG A 321 11.48 19.79 9.70
CA ARG A 321 11.28 20.91 8.77
C ARG A 321 9.84 21.49 8.81
N GLY A 322 9.03 21.09 9.79
CA GLY A 322 7.65 21.53 9.96
C GLY A 322 6.64 20.75 9.12
N GLY A 323 6.99 19.56 8.66
CA GLY A 323 6.11 18.68 7.89
C GLY A 323 5.05 18.06 8.78
N GLU A 324 3.81 18.03 8.31
CA GLU A 324 2.70 17.45 9.05
C GLU A 324 2.45 16.02 8.58
N VAL A 325 2.13 15.12 9.53
CA VAL A 325 1.86 13.71 9.25
C VAL A 325 0.52 13.32 9.84
N LYS A 326 -0.21 12.44 9.17
CA LYS A 326 -1.52 11.96 9.61
C LYS A 326 -1.64 10.47 9.33
N GLU A 327 -1.91 9.71 10.39
CA GLU A 327 -2.28 8.32 10.24
C GLU A 327 -3.70 8.22 9.67
N TYR A 328 -3.81 7.73 8.43
CA TYR A 328 -5.07 7.67 7.71
C TYR A 328 -5.10 6.51 6.71
N THR A 329 -6.14 5.69 6.80
CA THR A 329 -6.44 4.66 5.81
C THR A 329 -7.44 5.21 4.81
N PHE A 330 -7.02 5.26 3.54
CA PHE A 330 -7.84 5.69 2.43
C PHE A 330 -8.59 4.50 1.84
N VAL A 331 -9.86 4.69 1.52
CA VAL A 331 -10.62 3.80 0.64
C VAL A 331 -10.52 4.28 -0.81
N ASP A 332 -10.48 5.60 -0.99
CA ASP A 332 -10.38 6.30 -2.27
C ASP A 332 -9.37 7.46 -2.18
N LEU A 333 -8.58 7.66 -3.24
CA LEU A 333 -7.56 8.72 -3.29
C LEU A 333 -8.15 10.13 -3.16
N ARG A 334 -9.39 10.34 -3.59
CA ARG A 334 -10.06 11.64 -3.55
C ARG A 334 -10.31 12.13 -2.13
N GLU A 335 -10.33 11.22 -1.15
CA GLU A 335 -10.38 11.59 0.27
C GLU A 335 -9.23 12.54 0.65
N GLY A 336 -8.09 12.44 -0.03
CA GLY A 336 -6.91 13.27 0.21
C GLY A 336 -7.16 14.76 0.07
N PHE A 337 -8.08 15.16 -0.82
CA PHE A 337 -8.44 16.57 -1.01
C PHE A 337 -9.21 17.17 0.18
N TYR A 338 -9.77 16.32 1.05
CA TYR A 338 -10.55 16.73 2.22
C TYR A 338 -9.81 16.54 3.54
N LEU A 339 -8.54 16.08 3.52
CA LEU A 339 -7.77 15.84 4.75
C LEU A 339 -7.17 17.10 5.37
N ALA A 340 -7.11 18.18 4.60
CA ALA A 340 -6.64 19.50 5.03
C ALA A 340 -7.38 20.59 4.25
N GLU A 341 -7.24 21.85 4.67
CA GLU A 341 -7.83 22.97 3.95
C GLU A 341 -7.07 23.26 2.65
N ARG A 342 -7.81 23.56 1.57
CA ARG A 342 -7.27 24.03 0.29
C ARG A 342 -6.21 23.10 -0.34
N VAL A 343 -6.42 21.78 -0.24
CA VAL A 343 -5.56 20.80 -0.92
C VAL A 343 -5.70 20.95 -2.43
N ARG A 344 -4.64 21.40 -3.09
CA ARG A 344 -4.62 21.59 -4.55
C ARG A 344 -4.19 20.33 -5.30
N ALA A 345 -3.39 19.48 -4.66
CA ALA A 345 -2.84 18.29 -5.28
C ALA A 345 -2.69 17.15 -4.28
N VAL A 346 -2.91 15.93 -4.76
CA VAL A 346 -2.63 14.69 -4.02
C VAL A 346 -1.53 13.94 -4.76
N VAL A 347 -0.45 13.58 -4.06
CA VAL A 347 0.61 12.74 -4.64
C VAL A 347 0.38 11.30 -4.20
N ASN A 348 0.06 10.42 -5.14
CA ASN A 348 -0.21 9.00 -4.89
C ASN A 348 1.08 8.17 -4.94
N CYS A 349 1.67 7.94 -3.77
CA CYS A 349 2.82 7.06 -3.56
C CYS A 349 2.46 5.74 -2.86
N SER A 350 1.25 5.21 -3.09
CA SER A 350 0.69 4.06 -2.34
C SER A 350 1.28 2.69 -2.64
N GLY A 351 2.21 2.60 -3.60
CA GLY A 351 2.78 1.34 -4.06
C GLY A 351 1.92 0.64 -5.11
N LEU A 352 0.69 0.24 -4.77
CA LEU A 352 -0.21 -0.53 -5.67
C LEU A 352 -1.27 0.32 -6.39
N GLY A 353 -1.30 1.64 -6.18
CA GLY A 353 -2.06 2.53 -7.05
C GLY A 353 -3.58 2.58 -6.85
N PHE A 354 -4.12 2.03 -5.77
CA PHE A 354 -5.57 2.00 -5.47
C PHE A 354 -6.43 1.32 -6.55
N GLY A 355 -6.12 0.06 -6.85
CA GLY A 355 -6.92 -0.73 -7.80
C GLY A 355 -6.51 -0.58 -9.26
N ASP A 356 -5.28 -0.13 -9.52
CA ASP A 356 -4.67 -0.23 -10.84
C ASP A 356 -4.50 -1.71 -11.21
N GLU A 357 -5.21 -2.16 -12.25
CA GLU A 357 -5.22 -3.55 -12.73
C GLU A 357 -3.83 -4.05 -13.17
N LYS A 358 -2.95 -3.13 -13.58
CA LYS A 358 -1.56 -3.46 -13.95
C LYS A 358 -0.67 -3.64 -12.73
N SER A 359 -1.13 -3.25 -11.53
CA SER A 359 -0.35 -3.38 -10.31
C SER A 359 -0.51 -4.76 -9.70
N TYR A 360 0.61 -5.34 -9.28
CA TYR A 360 0.65 -6.66 -8.65
C TYR A 360 1.77 -6.71 -7.61
N ILE A 361 1.71 -7.72 -6.74
CA ILE A 361 2.77 -7.94 -5.76
C ILE A 361 3.80 -8.94 -6.28
N ILE A 362 5.05 -8.77 -5.87
CA ILE A 362 6.09 -9.79 -5.99
C ILE A 362 6.55 -10.13 -4.57
N ARG A 363 6.15 -11.31 -4.08
CA ARG A 363 6.63 -11.82 -2.79
C ARG A 363 8.13 -12.05 -2.87
N GLY A 364 8.83 -11.58 -1.84
CA GLY A 364 10.23 -11.85 -1.62
C GLY A 364 10.44 -12.32 -0.20
N GLN A 365 11.08 -13.47 -0.06
CA GLN A 365 11.58 -13.95 1.21
C GLN A 365 13.10 -13.73 1.27
N THR A 366 13.54 -13.20 2.41
CA THR A 366 14.95 -13.02 2.76
C THR A 366 15.17 -13.44 4.22
N CYS A 367 16.42 -13.63 4.60
CA CYS A 367 16.85 -13.94 5.96
C CYS A 367 17.79 -12.82 6.44
N LEU A 368 17.52 -12.26 7.61
CA LEU A 368 18.40 -11.32 8.28
C LEU A 368 19.29 -12.08 9.26
N VAL A 369 20.61 -11.95 9.10
CA VAL A 369 21.61 -12.58 9.96
C VAL A 369 22.49 -11.54 10.64
N ARG A 370 23.09 -11.90 11.79
CA ARG A 370 24.09 -11.06 12.46
C ARG A 370 25.46 -11.12 11.77
N ASN A 371 25.73 -12.20 11.04
CA ASN A 371 27.01 -12.47 10.41
C ASN A 371 27.44 -11.30 9.50
N PRO A 372 28.62 -10.71 9.74
CA PRO A 372 29.11 -9.57 8.97
C PRO A 372 29.57 -10.00 7.58
N CYS A 373 29.29 -9.15 6.59
CA CYS A 373 29.78 -9.30 5.22
C CYS A 373 30.37 -7.96 4.78
N SER A 374 31.56 -7.99 4.16
CA SER A 374 32.34 -6.79 3.83
C SER A 374 31.89 -6.09 2.54
N ALA A 375 31.11 -6.77 1.71
CA ALA A 375 30.63 -6.28 0.42
C ALA A 375 29.16 -6.65 0.21
N THR A 376 28.47 -5.93 -0.69
CA THR A 376 27.21 -6.41 -1.23
C THR A 376 27.48 -7.19 -2.51
N ILE A 377 26.94 -8.40 -2.58
CA ILE A 377 27.16 -9.29 -3.72
C ILE A 377 25.81 -9.70 -4.29
N THR A 378 25.70 -9.70 -5.61
CA THR A 378 24.59 -10.36 -6.30
C THR A 378 25.10 -11.41 -7.27
N ARG A 379 24.51 -12.60 -7.21
CA ARG A 379 24.81 -13.71 -8.10
C ARG A 379 23.56 -14.15 -8.84
N GLN A 380 23.70 -14.38 -10.15
CA GLN A 380 22.75 -15.12 -10.96
C GLN A 380 23.38 -16.46 -11.34
N ASN A 381 22.69 -17.55 -11.02
CA ASN A 381 23.11 -18.89 -11.39
C ASN A 381 22.55 -19.26 -12.78
N SER A 382 23.13 -20.28 -13.39
CA SER A 382 22.77 -20.80 -14.71
C SER A 382 21.31 -21.27 -14.83
N ASP A 383 20.71 -21.74 -13.72
CA ASP A 383 19.29 -22.11 -13.62
C ASP A 383 18.33 -20.91 -13.56
N GLY A 384 18.86 -19.68 -13.59
CA GLY A 384 18.10 -18.44 -13.51
C GLY A 384 17.74 -18.01 -12.07
N SER A 385 18.15 -18.77 -11.06
CA SER A 385 18.01 -18.38 -9.66
C SER A 385 18.98 -17.25 -9.29
N TRP A 386 18.55 -16.43 -8.32
CA TRP A 386 19.30 -15.27 -7.86
C TRP A 386 19.62 -15.41 -6.37
N SER A 387 20.83 -15.03 -5.98
CA SER A 387 21.25 -14.95 -4.57
C SER A 387 21.97 -13.63 -4.35
N PHE A 388 21.77 -13.01 -3.19
CA PHE A 388 22.44 -11.77 -2.84
C PHE A 388 22.69 -11.66 -1.34
N CYS A 389 23.72 -10.91 -0.97
CA CYS A 389 23.96 -10.42 0.38
C CYS A 389 24.03 -8.89 0.40
N ILE A 390 23.41 -8.29 1.41
CA ILE A 390 23.37 -6.83 1.58
C ILE A 390 23.67 -6.53 3.06
N PRO A 391 24.91 -6.15 3.41
CA PRO A 391 25.25 -5.74 4.76
C PRO A 391 24.62 -4.38 5.05
N ARG A 392 23.72 -4.31 6.04
CA ARG A 392 23.07 -3.05 6.43
C ARG A 392 24.01 -2.23 7.33
N PRO A 393 24.14 -0.93 7.09
CA PRO A 393 24.89 -0.01 7.96
C PRO A 393 24.38 0.00 9.40
N LEU A 394 25.21 0.57 10.29
CA LEU A 394 24.87 0.82 11.70
C LEU A 394 24.52 -0.45 12.48
N GLY A 395 25.20 -1.57 12.19
CA GLY A 395 24.94 -2.84 12.84
C GLY A 395 23.58 -3.45 12.51
N GLY A 396 22.98 -3.06 11.37
CA GLY A 396 21.66 -3.53 10.94
C GLY A 396 21.59 -5.00 10.51
N GLY A 397 22.69 -5.75 10.64
CA GLY A 397 22.86 -7.13 10.18
C GLY A 397 23.01 -7.24 8.67
N THR A 398 23.14 -8.46 8.16
CA THR A 398 23.26 -8.75 6.73
C THR A 398 21.97 -9.39 6.22
N ILE A 399 21.37 -8.82 5.18
CA ILE A 399 20.25 -9.42 4.48
C ILE A 399 20.80 -10.44 3.48
N ILE A 400 20.39 -11.69 3.65
CA ILE A 400 20.60 -12.78 2.70
C ILE A 400 19.31 -12.97 1.94
N GLY A 401 19.37 -12.88 0.61
CA GLY A 401 18.21 -13.08 -0.22
C GLY A 401 18.54 -13.77 -1.54
N GLY A 402 17.55 -14.03 -2.37
CA GLY A 402 16.13 -13.90 -2.01
C GLY A 402 15.24 -14.41 -3.12
N THR A 403 13.96 -14.59 -2.80
CA THR A 403 12.99 -15.08 -3.79
C THR A 403 12.32 -13.94 -4.57
N LYS A 404 11.83 -14.28 -5.76
CA LYS A 404 11.02 -13.43 -6.64
C LYS A 404 9.79 -14.22 -7.09
N GLN A 405 8.67 -14.01 -6.42
CA GLN A 405 7.44 -14.78 -6.63
C GLN A 405 6.27 -13.83 -6.96
N PRO A 406 6.04 -13.53 -8.26
CA PRO A 406 4.90 -12.72 -8.70
C PRO A 406 3.57 -13.31 -8.26
N HIS A 407 2.60 -12.44 -7.91
CA HIS A 407 1.23 -12.78 -7.51
C HIS A 407 1.09 -13.71 -6.29
N ASN A 408 2.18 -14.03 -5.59
CA ASN A 408 2.15 -14.90 -4.41
C ASN A 408 1.78 -14.10 -3.15
N TRP A 409 0.59 -14.36 -2.61
CA TRP A 409 0.08 -13.69 -1.42
C TRP A 409 0.36 -14.44 -0.10
N ASP A 410 1.17 -15.49 -0.08
CA ASP A 410 1.53 -16.18 1.16
C ASP A 410 2.30 -15.24 2.12
N PRO A 411 1.76 -14.94 3.32
CA PRO A 411 2.43 -14.07 4.28
C PRO A 411 3.54 -14.79 5.07
N ASN A 412 3.64 -16.12 5.02
CA ASN A 412 4.48 -16.89 5.92
C ASN A 412 5.85 -17.17 5.30
N PRO A 413 6.96 -17.06 6.06
CA PRO A 413 8.26 -17.52 5.58
C PRO A 413 8.29 -19.06 5.49
N SER A 414 8.96 -19.59 4.45
CA SER A 414 9.24 -21.01 4.29
C SER A 414 10.60 -21.35 4.89
N MET A 415 10.66 -22.34 5.79
CA MET A 415 11.90 -22.81 6.40
C MET A 415 12.83 -23.50 5.39
N GLU A 416 12.27 -24.17 4.39
CA GLU A 416 13.02 -24.73 3.27
C GLU A 416 13.70 -23.63 2.45
N THR A 417 12.95 -22.57 2.13
CA THR A 417 13.52 -21.40 1.44
C THR A 417 14.64 -20.78 2.28
N ARG A 418 14.46 -20.62 3.60
CA ARG A 418 15.53 -20.13 4.50
C ARG A 418 16.78 -21.01 4.40
N ALA A 419 16.63 -22.34 4.52
CA ALA A 419 17.76 -23.26 4.46
C ALA A 419 18.52 -23.13 3.14
N GLN A 420 17.81 -23.02 2.01
CA GLN A 420 18.42 -22.81 0.70
C GLN A 420 19.17 -21.47 0.60
N LEU A 421 18.58 -20.38 1.12
CA LEU A 421 19.20 -19.07 1.12
C LEU A 421 20.52 -19.06 1.93
N LEU A 422 20.52 -19.68 3.10
CA LEU A 422 21.71 -19.78 3.96
C LEU A 422 22.77 -20.70 3.35
N ALA A 423 22.38 -21.83 2.75
CA ALA A 423 23.32 -22.72 2.06
C ALA A 423 24.02 -22.00 0.89
N ASN A 424 23.27 -21.23 0.08
CA ASN A 424 23.85 -20.42 -0.99
C ASN A 424 24.78 -19.33 -0.44
N ALA A 425 24.42 -18.73 0.69
CA ALA A 425 25.21 -17.69 1.33
C ALA A 425 26.56 -18.21 1.86
N ALA A 426 26.56 -19.36 2.55
CA ALA A 426 27.78 -20.04 3.00
C ALA A 426 28.71 -20.38 1.83
N LYS A 427 28.12 -20.78 0.70
CA LYS A 427 28.86 -21.16 -0.50
C LYS A 427 29.51 -19.96 -1.18
N TRP A 428 28.78 -18.85 -1.34
CA TRP A 428 29.13 -17.81 -2.31
C TRP A 428 29.60 -16.47 -1.73
N PHE A 429 29.32 -16.18 -0.46
CA PHE A 429 29.58 -14.85 0.07
C PHE A 429 30.74 -14.84 1.08
N PRO A 430 31.59 -13.80 1.06
CA PRO A 430 32.76 -13.70 1.90
C PRO A 430 32.37 -13.20 3.30
N PHE A 431 31.64 -14.02 4.06
CA PHE A 431 31.49 -13.79 5.50
C PHE A 431 32.86 -13.90 6.18
N GLU A 432 33.02 -13.17 7.28
CA GLU A 432 34.24 -13.21 8.08
C GLU A 432 34.55 -14.64 8.60
N GLU A 433 35.82 -14.93 8.83
CA GLU A 433 36.28 -16.24 9.27
C GLU A 433 35.60 -16.64 10.60
N GLY A 434 35.16 -17.90 10.71
CA GLY A 434 34.34 -18.38 11.84
C GLY A 434 32.83 -18.05 11.75
N SER A 435 32.41 -17.14 10.86
CA SER A 435 30.98 -16.81 10.63
C SER A 435 30.33 -17.59 9.48
N LYS A 436 31.06 -18.49 8.83
CA LYS A 436 30.57 -19.27 7.66
C LYS A 436 29.91 -20.59 8.02
N GLU A 437 30.27 -21.17 9.16
CA GLU A 437 29.85 -22.53 9.55
C GLU A 437 28.48 -22.52 10.27
N GLU A 438 28.13 -21.41 10.94
CA GLU A 438 26.84 -21.23 11.60
C GLU A 438 26.33 -19.79 11.41
N PHE A 439 25.12 -19.65 10.85
CA PHE A 439 24.46 -18.36 10.71
C PHE A 439 23.63 -18.03 11.95
N ASP A 440 23.94 -16.92 12.62
CA ASP A 440 23.10 -16.34 13.68
C ASP A 440 21.93 -15.60 13.01
N VAL A 441 20.83 -16.33 12.82
CA VAL A 441 19.63 -15.81 12.19
C VAL A 441 18.82 -14.97 13.18
N ILE A 442 18.72 -13.68 12.86
CA ILE A 442 17.91 -12.72 13.60
C ILE A 442 16.43 -12.89 13.24
N ARG A 443 16.12 -13.00 11.94
CA ARG A 443 14.73 -12.98 11.44
C ARG A 443 14.57 -13.48 10.01
N ASP A 444 13.51 -14.25 9.77
CA ASP A 444 12.95 -14.46 8.43
C ASP A 444 12.02 -13.30 8.02
N ILE A 445 12.23 -12.76 6.83
CA ILE A 445 11.50 -11.59 6.31
C ILE A 445 10.69 -12.02 5.09
N VAL A 446 9.40 -11.68 5.09
CA VAL A 446 8.55 -11.72 3.89
C VAL A 446 8.11 -10.30 3.58
N GLY A 447 8.42 -9.83 2.38
CA GLY A 447 7.98 -8.55 1.86
C GLY A 447 7.21 -8.71 0.55
N ARG A 448 6.23 -7.83 0.31
CA ARG A 448 5.48 -7.78 -0.96
C ARG A 448 5.87 -6.53 -1.72
N ARG A 449 6.70 -6.71 -2.75
CA ARG A 449 7.17 -5.61 -3.60
C ARG A 449 6.01 -5.15 -4.49
N PRO A 450 5.60 -3.87 -4.45
CA PRO A 450 4.50 -3.37 -5.27
C PRO A 450 5.00 -3.07 -6.69
N ALA A 451 4.82 -4.02 -7.60
CA ALA A 451 5.22 -3.93 -8.99
C ALA A 451 4.04 -3.51 -9.88
N ARG A 452 4.35 -3.10 -11.11
CA ARG A 452 3.35 -2.75 -12.11
C ARG A 452 3.83 -3.16 -13.50
N GLU A 453 2.92 -3.70 -14.31
CA GLU A 453 3.19 -4.00 -15.71
C GLU A 453 3.52 -2.72 -16.50
N GLY A 454 4.59 -2.76 -17.29
CA GLY A 454 5.12 -1.58 -17.99
C GLY A 454 5.85 -0.58 -17.09
N GLY A 455 6.15 -0.96 -15.84
CA GLY A 455 6.90 -0.14 -14.89
C GLY A 455 6.05 0.86 -14.12
N MET A 456 6.76 1.74 -13.41
CA MET A 456 6.13 2.75 -12.56
C MET A 456 5.15 3.65 -13.32
N ARG A 457 4.00 3.93 -12.71
CA ARG A 457 3.09 4.99 -13.18
C ARG A 457 3.57 6.31 -12.57
N ILE A 458 4.10 7.20 -13.41
CA ILE A 458 4.55 8.55 -13.05
C ILE A 458 3.92 9.54 -14.02
N GLU A 459 2.78 10.10 -13.63
CA GLU A 459 1.97 10.98 -14.49
C GLU A 459 1.00 11.82 -13.67
N VAL A 460 0.40 12.80 -14.35
CA VAL A 460 -0.60 13.70 -13.76
C VAL A 460 -2.00 13.33 -14.26
N GLU A 461 -2.91 13.14 -13.32
CA GLU A 461 -4.33 12.96 -13.56
C GLU A 461 -5.09 14.19 -13.08
N LYS A 462 -5.90 14.79 -13.95
CA LYS A 462 -6.74 15.95 -13.63
C LYS A 462 -8.18 15.50 -13.46
N ILE A 463 -8.76 15.75 -12.29
CA ILE A 463 -10.15 15.42 -11.99
C ILE A 463 -10.95 16.69 -11.74
N ASN A 464 -12.29 16.58 -11.70
CA ASN A 464 -13.20 17.72 -11.50
C ASN A 464 -12.89 18.91 -12.43
N GLN A 465 -12.82 18.65 -13.74
CA GLN A 465 -12.49 19.65 -14.77
C GLN A 465 -11.13 20.35 -14.55
N GLY A 466 -10.20 19.69 -13.86
CA GLY A 466 -8.85 20.20 -13.60
C GLY A 466 -8.71 21.04 -12.33
N GLN A 467 -9.76 21.12 -11.50
CA GLN A 467 -9.68 21.78 -10.19
C GLN A 467 -8.85 20.99 -9.18
N GLU A 468 -8.86 19.66 -9.30
CA GLU A 468 -8.15 18.73 -8.44
C GLU A 468 -7.15 17.94 -9.27
N VAL A 469 -5.92 17.82 -8.76
CA VAL A 469 -4.82 17.18 -9.50
C VAL A 469 -4.21 16.08 -8.67
N ILE A 470 -4.15 14.88 -9.24
CA ILE A 470 -3.46 13.73 -8.66
C ILE A 470 -2.16 13.52 -9.43
N VAL A 471 -1.04 13.38 -8.72
CA VAL A 471 0.24 13.00 -9.31
C VAL A 471 0.58 11.59 -8.86
N HIS A 472 0.61 10.65 -9.79
CA HIS A 472 0.90 9.25 -9.48
C HIS A 472 2.41 9.01 -9.44
N ALA A 473 2.87 8.19 -8.48
CA ALA A 473 4.24 7.72 -8.38
C ALA A 473 4.29 6.37 -7.64
N TYR A 474 3.94 5.29 -8.33
CA TYR A 474 3.86 3.95 -7.71
C TYR A 474 4.23 2.84 -8.69
N GLY A 475 4.30 1.59 -8.21
CA GLY A 475 4.68 0.42 -9.02
C GLY A 475 6.19 0.19 -9.14
N ALA A 476 6.99 0.61 -8.15
CA ALA A 476 8.46 0.56 -8.20
C ALA A 476 9.07 -0.85 -8.12
N GLY A 477 8.26 -1.87 -7.86
CA GLY A 477 8.71 -3.25 -7.71
C GLY A 477 9.83 -3.38 -6.67
N GLY A 478 10.93 -4.02 -7.07
CA GLY A 478 12.11 -4.20 -6.22
C GLY A 478 13.08 -3.02 -6.15
N ARG A 479 12.82 -1.93 -6.89
CA ARG A 479 13.78 -0.83 -7.11
C ARG A 479 13.45 0.45 -6.35
N GLY A 480 12.49 0.42 -5.43
CA GLY A 480 11.98 1.63 -4.77
C GLY A 480 13.03 2.51 -4.08
N PHE A 481 14.05 1.93 -3.44
CA PHE A 481 15.15 2.69 -2.83
C PHE A 481 16.17 3.20 -3.85
N GLU A 482 16.46 2.40 -4.87
CA GLU A 482 17.41 2.74 -5.94
C GLU A 482 16.91 3.92 -6.80
N LEU A 483 15.59 4.08 -6.91
CA LEU A 483 14.95 5.10 -7.75
C LEU A 483 14.42 6.30 -6.95
N SER A 484 14.50 6.27 -5.61
CA SER A 484 13.64 7.11 -4.75
C SER A 484 13.77 8.61 -4.99
N TRP A 485 15.01 9.12 -5.07
CA TRP A 485 15.27 10.54 -5.22
C TRP A 485 15.05 11.02 -6.66
N GLY A 486 15.44 10.21 -7.65
CA GLY A 486 15.13 10.51 -9.05
C GLY A 486 13.63 10.54 -9.35
N VAL A 487 12.85 9.63 -8.75
CA VAL A 487 11.38 9.66 -8.83
C VAL A 487 10.82 10.90 -8.13
N ALA A 488 11.36 11.27 -6.96
CA ALA A 488 10.93 12.47 -6.25
C ALA A 488 11.16 13.76 -7.06
N GLU A 489 12.29 13.83 -7.77
CA GLU A 489 12.57 14.90 -8.72
C GLU A 489 11.55 14.94 -9.88
N ASP A 490 11.26 13.79 -10.49
CA ASP A 490 10.30 13.72 -11.60
C ASP A 490 8.88 14.14 -11.15
N VAL A 491 8.46 13.72 -9.95
CA VAL A 491 7.18 14.14 -9.37
C VAL A 491 7.16 15.64 -9.14
N TYR A 492 8.23 16.20 -8.57
CA TYR A 492 8.35 17.63 -8.37
C TYR A 492 8.27 18.39 -9.70
N ASP A 493 8.96 17.92 -10.74
CA ASP A 493 8.91 18.56 -12.06
C ASP A 493 7.53 18.47 -12.70
N LEU A 494 6.84 17.33 -12.59
CA LEU A 494 5.45 17.21 -13.03
C LEU A 494 4.52 18.19 -12.31
N MET A 495 4.69 18.33 -10.98
CA MET A 495 3.94 19.30 -10.19
C MET A 495 4.23 20.74 -10.61
N ARG A 496 5.51 21.06 -10.89
CA ARG A 496 5.94 22.39 -11.34
C ARG A 496 5.39 22.73 -12.72
N GLN A 497 5.51 21.82 -13.68
CA GLN A 497 5.01 21.98 -15.05
C GLN A 497 3.48 22.16 -15.09
N ASN A 498 2.76 21.58 -14.13
CA ASN A 498 1.32 21.75 -13.98
C ASN A 498 0.93 22.91 -13.05
N GLY A 499 1.89 23.77 -12.65
CA GLY A 499 1.65 24.97 -11.87
C GLY A 499 1.16 24.72 -10.44
N LEU A 500 1.33 23.50 -9.90
CA LEU A 500 0.87 23.10 -8.57
C LEU A 500 1.79 23.65 -7.46
N ILE A 501 3.06 23.85 -7.79
CA ILE A 501 4.08 24.38 -6.89
C ILE A 501 4.72 25.63 -7.48
N LYS A 502 4.89 26.66 -6.65
CA LYS A 502 5.70 27.83 -6.99
C LYS A 502 7.08 27.58 -6.41
N ALA A 503 8.08 27.41 -7.29
CA ALA A 503 9.46 27.26 -6.85
C ALA A 503 9.85 28.46 -5.97
N LYS A 504 10.60 28.22 -4.90
CA LYS A 504 11.33 29.31 -4.23
C LYS A 504 12.14 30.05 -5.30
N ALA A 505 11.99 31.37 -5.37
CA ALA A 505 12.97 32.19 -6.09
C ALA A 505 14.32 31.88 -5.45
N SER A 506 15.29 31.40 -6.24
CA SER A 506 16.66 31.26 -5.77
C SER A 506 17.12 32.64 -5.31
N LEU A 507 17.45 32.76 -4.02
CA LEU A 507 18.12 33.95 -3.48
C LEU A 507 19.58 33.97 -3.94
#